data_AF-A0A0A8WM62-F1
#
_entry.id   AF-A0A0A8WM62-F1
#
_cell.length_a   1.000
_cell.length_b   1.000
_cell.length_c   1.000
_cell.angle_alpha   90.00
_cell.angle_beta   90.00
_cell.angle_gamma   90.00
#
_symmetry.space_group_name_H-M   'P 1'
#
loop_
_entity.id
_entity.type
_entity.pdbx_description
1 polymer ?
#
loop_
_entity_poly.entity_id
_entity_poly.type
_entity_poly.pdbx_seq_one_letter_code
_entity_poly.pdbx_strand_id
1 'polypeptide(L)'
;MAIVATLSGIVLIGLVLWEGFETIVLPRRVTRRFRMTRFFYRRTWIPWVKTITKLVPPQRRETWLSYFGPLSLLLLLSIWAGGLITGFALLHWGLGSAVLSHVGDSGFLVDLYLSGTTFFTLGLGDAVPRNSGARLLVVLESGTGFAFLALVIGYLPALNQTFANREVSISLLDARAGSPPTASEMLRRHGHERGMEALRQLLHEWERWSAEFLEGHLSYPVLAYFRSQHDNQSWLGALTAILDTCALLIAGVEGTCERQAELTFAMARHAVVDLSLVFGTQPREHKPARLSTEKLAELRALLAERGLKLRDGKAVEQKLTELRWQYEPYVHALASYFRVAVPPWIAADNRLDNWQVSVWERRSASRTPTEGASGEHF
;
A
#
# COMPACT_ATOMS: atom_id res chain seq x y z
N MET A 1 40.62 -19.53 -6.87
CA MET A 1 39.56 -18.80 -7.59
C MET A 1 38.31 -19.66 -7.80
N ALA A 2 38.42 -20.84 -8.42
CA ALA A 2 37.28 -21.75 -8.65
C ALA A 2 36.42 -22.06 -7.40
N ILE A 3 37.05 -22.50 -6.30
CA ILE A 3 36.33 -22.81 -5.04
C ILE A 3 35.57 -21.60 -4.50
N VAL A 4 36.18 -20.41 -4.55
CA VAL A 4 35.55 -19.16 -4.08
C VAL A 4 34.36 -18.80 -4.95
N ALA A 5 34.48 -18.93 -6.28
CA ALA A 5 33.37 -18.71 -7.22
C ALA A 5 32.22 -19.70 -6.94
N THR A 6 32.50 -20.99 -6.80
CA THR A 6 31.49 -22.00 -6.49
C THR A 6 30.77 -21.71 -5.18
N LEU A 7 31.51 -21.45 -4.09
CA LEU A 7 30.92 -21.13 -2.79
C LEU A 7 30.08 -19.84 -2.85
N SER A 8 30.56 -18.82 -3.56
CA SER A 8 29.82 -17.56 -3.74
C SER A 8 28.53 -17.77 -4.52
N GLY A 9 28.55 -18.60 -5.56
CA GLY A 9 27.37 -18.98 -6.34
C GLY A 9 26.33 -19.72 -5.49
N ILE A 10 26.75 -20.72 -4.71
CA ILE A 10 25.85 -21.47 -3.81
C ILE A 10 25.20 -20.53 -2.79
N VAL A 11 26.00 -19.67 -2.14
CA VAL A 11 25.50 -18.71 -1.15
C VAL A 11 24.52 -17.74 -1.79
N LEU A 12 24.84 -17.19 -2.97
CA LEU A 12 23.97 -16.25 -3.68
C LEU A 12 22.63 -16.89 -4.07
N ILE A 13 22.65 -18.09 -4.65
CA ILE A 13 21.42 -18.83 -5.00
C ILE A 13 20.61 -19.11 -3.74
N GLY A 14 21.24 -19.63 -2.68
CA GLY A 14 20.58 -19.91 -1.41
C GLY A 14 19.93 -18.68 -0.79
N LEU A 15 20.62 -17.52 -0.82
CA LEU A 15 20.08 -16.25 -0.33
C LEU A 15 18.86 -15.78 -1.13
N VAL A 16 18.92 -15.85 -2.46
CA VAL A 16 17.80 -15.41 -3.31
C VAL A 16 16.60 -16.35 -3.16
N LEU A 17 16.81 -17.66 -3.16
CA LEU A 17 15.73 -18.64 -2.97
C LEU A 17 15.10 -18.50 -1.58
N TRP A 18 15.91 -18.30 -0.54
CA TRP A 18 15.43 -18.05 0.81
C TRP A 18 14.58 -16.78 0.87
N GLU A 19 15.07 -15.67 0.30
CA GLU A 19 14.35 -14.41 0.30
C GLU A 19 13.05 -14.49 -0.53
N GLY A 20 13.07 -15.17 -1.67
CA GLY A 20 11.89 -15.41 -2.50
C GLY A 20 10.85 -16.26 -1.77
N PHE A 21 11.28 -17.33 -1.10
CA PHE A 21 10.42 -18.18 -0.28
C PHE A 21 9.80 -17.41 0.90
N GLU A 22 10.60 -16.66 1.66
CA GLU A 22 10.10 -15.84 2.77
C GLU A 22 9.17 -14.70 2.29
N THR A 23 9.36 -14.22 1.07
CA THR A 23 8.58 -13.09 0.55
C THR A 23 7.24 -13.54 -0.03
N ILE A 24 7.22 -14.67 -0.75
CA ILE A 24 6.05 -15.14 -1.50
C ILE A 24 5.32 -16.29 -0.81
N VAL A 25 6.03 -17.27 -0.24
CA VAL A 25 5.42 -18.53 0.22
C VAL A 25 5.05 -18.51 1.69
N LEU A 26 5.89 -17.91 2.55
CA LEU A 26 5.71 -18.02 4.00
C LEU A 26 4.69 -16.99 4.53
N PRO A 27 3.51 -17.41 5.07
CA PRO A 27 2.60 -16.51 5.77
C PRO A 27 3.27 -15.99 7.05
N ARG A 28 3.25 -14.67 7.24
CA ARG A 28 4.24 -13.96 8.08
C ARG A 28 3.77 -13.80 9.53
N ARG A 29 4.75 -13.74 10.45
CA ARG A 29 4.57 -13.20 11.82
C ARG A 29 5.27 -11.83 11.93
N VAL A 30 4.65 -10.91 12.66
CA VAL A 30 5.05 -9.48 12.84
C VAL A 30 6.47 -9.30 13.41
N THR A 31 7.06 -10.31 14.06
CA THR A 31 8.19 -10.13 15.00
C THR A 31 9.61 -10.23 14.42
N ARG A 32 9.82 -10.54 13.13
CA ARG A 32 11.19 -10.65 12.58
C ARG A 32 11.76 -9.31 12.10
N ARG A 33 12.85 -8.86 12.74
CA ARG A 33 13.45 -7.51 12.62
C ARG A 33 14.29 -7.27 11.36
N PHE A 34 14.87 -8.30 10.73
CA PHE A 34 15.76 -8.15 9.58
C PHE A 34 15.23 -8.92 8.36
N ARG A 35 15.04 -8.21 7.24
CA ARG A 35 14.72 -8.80 5.92
C ARG A 35 15.38 -7.98 4.82
N MET A 36 15.92 -8.65 3.81
CA MET A 36 16.58 -8.00 2.67
C MET A 36 15.59 -7.17 1.86
N THR A 37 14.34 -7.63 1.75
CA THR A 37 13.24 -6.90 1.09
C THR A 37 12.91 -5.60 1.81
N ARG A 38 12.90 -5.56 3.15
CA ARG A 38 12.68 -4.31 3.90
C ARG A 38 13.82 -3.32 3.65
N PHE A 39 15.05 -3.81 3.60
CA PHE A 39 16.21 -3.01 3.25
C PHE A 39 16.09 -2.47 1.81
N PHE A 40 15.71 -3.32 0.84
CA PHE A 40 15.45 -2.93 -0.54
C PHE A 40 14.44 -1.78 -0.61
N TYR A 41 13.24 -1.95 -0.07
CA TYR A 41 12.19 -0.92 -0.12
C TYR A 41 12.62 0.37 0.58
N ARG A 42 13.26 0.29 1.76
CA ARG A 42 13.74 1.50 2.45
C ARG A 42 14.82 2.23 1.65
N ARG A 43 15.73 1.49 1.00
CA ARG A 43 16.84 2.03 0.22
C ARG A 43 16.39 2.59 -1.12
N THR A 44 15.33 2.07 -1.73
CA THR A 44 14.77 2.59 -2.99
C THR A 44 13.75 3.70 -2.73
N TRP A 45 12.92 3.60 -1.69
CA TRP A 45 11.87 4.57 -1.36
C TRP A 45 12.40 5.95 -0.96
N ILE A 46 13.36 6.00 -0.04
CA ILE A 46 13.85 7.29 0.49
C ILE A 46 14.45 8.17 -0.63
N PRO A 47 15.35 7.65 -1.50
CA PRO A 47 15.82 8.40 -2.66
C PRO A 47 14.69 8.77 -3.62
N TRP A 48 13.78 7.83 -3.92
CA TRP A 48 12.65 8.08 -4.83
C TRP A 48 11.80 9.28 -4.39
N VAL A 49 11.39 9.31 -3.12
CA VAL A 49 10.64 10.43 -2.55
C VAL A 49 11.43 11.72 -2.63
N LYS A 50 12.71 11.71 -2.23
CA LYS A 50 13.56 12.92 -2.26
C LYS A 50 13.74 13.47 -3.67
N THR A 51 13.89 12.60 -4.65
CA THR A 51 14.04 12.97 -6.06
C THR A 51 12.75 13.59 -6.58
N ILE A 52 11.60 12.95 -6.35
CA ILE A 52 10.30 13.47 -6.79
C ILE A 52 9.95 14.79 -6.11
N THR A 53 10.16 14.91 -4.80
CA THR A 53 9.84 16.16 -4.10
C THR A 53 10.70 17.33 -4.58
N LYS A 54 11.94 17.07 -5.03
CA LYS A 54 12.86 18.09 -5.56
C LYS A 54 12.57 18.44 -7.02
N LEU A 55 12.28 17.45 -7.87
CA LEU A 55 12.23 17.64 -9.33
C LEU A 55 10.80 17.79 -9.89
N VAL A 56 9.78 17.27 -9.20
CA VAL A 56 8.41 17.22 -9.72
C VAL A 56 7.54 18.33 -9.09
N PRO A 57 6.78 19.09 -9.91
CA PRO A 57 5.82 20.08 -9.41
C PRO A 57 4.75 19.47 -8.49
N PRO A 58 4.29 20.19 -7.46
CA PRO A 58 3.33 19.67 -6.46
C PRO A 58 2.11 18.95 -7.04
N GLN A 59 1.55 19.48 -8.14
CA GLN A 59 0.36 18.96 -8.81
C GLN A 59 0.55 17.56 -9.42
N ARG A 60 1.78 17.16 -9.76
CA ARG A 60 2.09 15.86 -10.38
C ARG A 60 2.77 14.89 -9.42
N ARG A 61 3.09 15.31 -8.19
CA ARG A 61 3.87 14.49 -7.25
C ARG A 61 3.17 13.19 -6.90
N GLU A 62 1.86 13.22 -6.70
CA GLU A 62 1.08 12.03 -6.34
C GLU A 62 1.15 10.97 -7.44
N THR A 63 1.02 11.37 -8.71
CA THR A 63 1.16 10.49 -9.87
C THR A 63 2.55 9.87 -9.98
N TRP A 64 3.61 10.65 -9.76
CA TRP A 64 4.98 10.10 -9.80
C TRP A 64 5.28 9.18 -8.62
N LEU A 65 4.69 9.46 -7.45
CA LEU A 65 4.82 8.59 -6.27
C LEU A 65 4.06 7.27 -6.46
N SER A 66 2.97 7.25 -7.24
CA SER A 66 2.19 6.03 -7.48
C SER A 66 2.92 4.98 -8.33
N TYR A 67 3.84 5.40 -9.22
CA TYR A 67 4.66 4.47 -10.00
C TYR A 67 5.64 3.64 -9.18
N PHE A 68 5.96 4.06 -7.95
CA PHE A 68 6.93 3.35 -7.13
C PHE A 68 6.49 1.91 -6.82
N GLY A 69 5.24 1.70 -6.39
CA GLY A 69 4.74 0.38 -6.01
C GLY A 69 4.93 -0.67 -7.12
N PRO A 70 4.38 -0.45 -8.33
CA PRO A 70 4.54 -1.36 -9.46
C PRO A 70 6.01 -1.52 -9.92
N LEU A 71 6.76 -0.42 -10.07
CA LEU A 71 8.14 -0.48 -10.57
C LEU A 71 9.10 -1.15 -9.58
N SER A 72 8.92 -0.90 -8.28
CA SER A 72 9.76 -1.52 -7.24
C SER A 72 9.54 -3.02 -7.15
N LEU A 73 8.32 -3.51 -7.40
CA LEU A 73 8.04 -4.93 -7.50
C LEU A 73 8.74 -5.57 -8.69
N LEU A 74 8.63 -4.97 -9.89
CA LEU A 74 9.34 -5.43 -11.08
C LEU A 74 10.86 -5.45 -10.85
N LEU A 75 11.40 -4.38 -10.27
CA LEU A 75 12.81 -4.28 -9.94
C LEU A 75 13.26 -5.37 -8.94
N LEU A 76 12.45 -5.66 -7.91
CA LEU A 76 12.75 -6.71 -6.94
C LEU A 76 12.82 -8.09 -7.62
N LEU A 77 11.86 -8.40 -8.48
CA LEU A 77 11.85 -9.65 -9.26
C LEU A 77 13.05 -9.73 -10.21
N SER A 78 13.42 -8.63 -10.86
CA SER A 78 14.61 -8.56 -11.70
C SER A 78 15.91 -8.75 -10.92
N ILE A 79 16.01 -8.22 -9.69
CA ILE A 79 17.16 -8.43 -8.80
C ILE A 79 17.28 -9.90 -8.41
N TRP A 80 16.17 -10.57 -8.12
CA TRP A 80 16.20 -12.00 -7.81
C TRP A 80 16.58 -12.84 -9.03
N ALA A 81 15.96 -12.61 -10.19
CA ALA A 81 16.32 -13.30 -11.42
C ALA A 81 17.80 -13.09 -11.78
N GLY A 82 18.27 -11.83 -11.75
CA GLY A 82 19.68 -11.49 -11.98
C GLY A 82 20.61 -12.11 -10.95
N GLY A 83 20.20 -12.21 -9.69
CA GLY A 83 20.96 -12.87 -8.62
C GLY A 83 21.07 -14.39 -8.84
N LEU A 84 19.99 -15.05 -9.26
CA LEU A 84 20.01 -16.49 -9.59
C LEU A 84 20.88 -16.75 -10.82
N ILE A 85 20.72 -15.98 -11.89
CA ILE A 85 21.54 -16.07 -13.11
C ILE A 85 23.02 -15.85 -12.77
N THR A 86 23.34 -14.80 -12.02
CA THR A 86 24.73 -14.56 -11.58
C THR A 86 25.25 -15.71 -10.71
N GLY A 87 24.41 -16.25 -9.84
CA GLY A 87 24.76 -17.38 -8.97
C GLY A 87 25.08 -18.65 -9.75
N PHE A 88 24.26 -19.02 -10.72
CA PHE A 88 24.51 -20.18 -11.58
C PHE A 88 25.72 -19.95 -12.50
N ALA A 89 25.90 -18.74 -13.04
CA ALA A 89 27.11 -18.37 -13.79
C ALA A 89 28.39 -18.56 -12.96
N LEU A 90 28.38 -18.20 -11.68
CA LEU A 90 29.50 -18.44 -10.76
C LEU A 90 29.76 -19.93 -10.54
N LEU A 91 28.72 -20.78 -10.53
CA LEU A 91 28.88 -22.24 -10.45
C LEU A 91 29.52 -22.80 -11.72
N HIS A 92 29.05 -22.39 -12.90
CA HIS A 92 29.61 -22.78 -14.19
C HIS A 92 31.07 -22.34 -14.32
N TRP A 93 31.39 -21.12 -13.90
CA TRP A 93 32.75 -20.60 -13.86
C TRP A 93 33.64 -21.38 -12.88
N GLY A 94 33.11 -21.73 -11.69
CA GLY A 94 33.80 -22.55 -10.70
C GLY A 94 34.11 -23.97 -11.17
N LEU A 95 33.30 -24.53 -12.07
CA LEU A 95 33.57 -25.80 -12.76
C LEU A 95 34.57 -25.68 -13.93
N GLY A 96 35.16 -24.49 -14.13
CA GLY A 96 36.18 -24.22 -15.13
C GLY A 96 35.65 -23.77 -16.49
N SER A 97 34.46 -23.13 -16.53
CA SER A 97 33.80 -22.67 -17.78
C SER A 97 33.77 -23.78 -18.83
N ALA A 98 33.24 -24.95 -18.44
CA ALA A 98 33.21 -26.16 -19.27
C ALA A 98 32.16 -26.04 -20.40
N VAL A 99 32.23 -24.98 -21.19
CA VAL A 99 31.30 -24.62 -22.26
C VAL A 99 32.00 -24.75 -23.62
N LEU A 100 31.29 -25.32 -24.58
CA LEU A 100 31.63 -25.20 -26.01
C LEU A 100 30.89 -23.99 -26.55
N SER A 101 31.60 -22.90 -26.81
CA SER A 101 31.06 -21.78 -27.58
C SER A 101 31.61 -21.83 -29.01
N HIS A 102 30.75 -21.62 -30.00
CA HIS A 102 31.13 -21.65 -31.42
C HIS A 102 32.25 -20.66 -31.79
N VAL A 103 32.44 -19.60 -30.98
CA VAL A 103 33.45 -18.55 -31.18
C VAL A 103 34.79 -18.87 -30.51
N GLY A 104 34.88 -19.93 -29.69
CA GLY A 104 36.08 -20.25 -28.92
C GLY A 104 36.29 -19.37 -27.67
N ASP A 105 35.38 -18.43 -27.42
CA ASP A 105 35.40 -17.59 -26.22
C ASP A 105 35.11 -18.41 -24.96
N SER A 106 35.88 -18.15 -23.91
CA SER A 106 35.70 -18.72 -22.58
C SER A 106 35.81 -17.63 -21.53
N GLY A 107 35.05 -17.76 -20.45
CA GLY A 107 35.08 -16.82 -19.34
C GLY A 107 33.70 -16.54 -18.76
N PHE A 108 33.69 -15.74 -17.69
CA PHE A 108 32.50 -15.49 -16.89
C PHE A 108 31.32 -14.90 -17.68
N LEU A 109 31.56 -14.05 -18.69
CA LEU A 109 30.49 -13.48 -19.51
C LEU A 109 29.78 -14.54 -20.36
N VAL A 110 30.51 -15.54 -20.83
CA VAL A 110 29.93 -16.69 -21.56
C VAL A 110 29.12 -17.56 -20.62
N ASP A 111 29.62 -17.81 -19.40
CA ASP A 111 28.88 -18.55 -18.37
C ASP A 111 27.63 -17.79 -17.91
N LEU A 112 27.68 -16.46 -17.86
CA LEU A 112 26.54 -15.59 -17.55
C LEU A 112 25.49 -15.61 -18.66
N TYR A 113 25.92 -15.59 -19.92
CA TYR A 113 25.05 -15.73 -21.08
C TYR A 113 24.39 -17.12 -21.13
N LEU A 114 25.17 -18.19 -20.93
CA LEU A 114 24.65 -19.56 -20.81
C LEU A 114 23.62 -19.67 -19.70
N SER A 115 23.94 -19.11 -18.52
CA SER A 115 23.04 -19.09 -17.38
C SER A 115 21.74 -18.34 -17.69
N GLY A 116 21.82 -17.15 -18.30
CA GLY A 116 20.64 -16.38 -18.69
C GLY A 116 19.73 -17.14 -19.66
N THR A 117 20.31 -17.74 -20.70
CA THR A 117 19.54 -18.52 -21.70
C THR A 117 18.96 -19.81 -21.12
N THR A 118 19.64 -20.43 -20.15
CA THR A 118 19.16 -21.63 -19.45
C THR A 118 18.06 -21.30 -18.44
N PHE A 119 18.26 -20.28 -17.61
CA PHE A 119 17.30 -19.83 -16.60
C PHE A 119 15.96 -19.42 -17.20
N PHE A 120 15.99 -18.68 -18.32
CA PHE A 120 14.77 -18.32 -19.07
C PHE A 120 14.31 -19.39 -20.05
N THR A 121 14.98 -20.54 -20.10
CA THR A 121 14.61 -21.71 -20.93
C THR A 121 14.60 -21.40 -22.44
N LEU A 122 15.39 -20.41 -22.87
CA LEU A 122 15.54 -20.03 -24.27
C LEU A 122 16.36 -21.06 -25.04
N GLY A 123 17.45 -21.56 -24.44
CA GLY A 123 18.24 -22.68 -24.97
C GLY A 123 18.75 -22.51 -26.41
N LEU A 124 19.42 -21.39 -26.71
CA LEU A 124 19.89 -21.06 -28.07
C LEU A 124 20.89 -22.08 -28.67
N GLY A 125 21.49 -22.94 -27.83
CA GLY A 125 22.31 -24.08 -28.28
C GLY A 125 23.72 -23.71 -28.76
N ASP A 126 24.10 -22.44 -28.67
CA ASP A 126 25.39 -21.89 -29.05
C ASP A 126 26.47 -22.00 -27.95
N ALA A 127 26.04 -22.24 -26.72
CA ALA A 127 26.85 -22.55 -25.55
C ALA A 127 26.38 -23.89 -24.94
N VAL A 128 27.20 -24.95 -25.02
CA VAL A 128 26.81 -26.30 -24.57
C VAL A 128 27.75 -26.82 -23.47
N PRO A 129 27.22 -27.41 -22.37
CA PRO A 129 28.03 -27.99 -21.30
C PRO A 129 28.80 -29.24 -21.75
N ARG A 130 30.11 -29.26 -21.48
CA ARG A 130 31.05 -30.32 -21.86
C ARG A 130 31.02 -31.55 -20.94
N ASN A 131 30.76 -31.37 -19.65
CA ASN A 131 30.85 -32.44 -18.63
C ASN A 131 29.51 -32.74 -17.95
N SER A 132 29.41 -33.90 -17.30
CA SER A 132 28.16 -34.35 -16.64
C SER A 132 27.72 -33.43 -15.50
N GLY A 133 28.66 -32.80 -14.79
CA GLY A 133 28.36 -31.85 -13.71
C GLY A 133 27.70 -30.56 -14.22
N ALA A 134 28.24 -29.98 -15.29
CA ALA A 134 27.67 -28.80 -15.94
C ALA A 134 26.30 -29.11 -16.56
N ARG A 135 26.12 -30.31 -17.14
CA ARG A 135 24.80 -30.77 -17.60
C ARG A 135 23.78 -30.86 -16.47
N LEU A 136 24.17 -31.38 -15.31
CA LEU A 136 23.29 -31.43 -14.14
C LEU A 136 22.94 -30.01 -13.65
N LEU A 137 23.92 -29.09 -13.62
CA LEU A 137 23.66 -27.69 -13.27
C LEU A 137 22.64 -27.04 -14.21
N VAL A 138 22.76 -27.26 -15.53
CA VAL A 138 21.78 -26.76 -16.52
C VAL A 138 20.37 -27.28 -16.24
N VAL A 139 20.22 -28.55 -15.86
CA VAL A 139 18.91 -29.13 -15.49
C VAL A 139 18.35 -28.47 -14.23
N LEU A 140 19.18 -28.32 -13.19
CA LEU A 140 18.78 -27.68 -11.93
C LEU A 140 18.43 -26.20 -12.13
N GLU A 141 19.19 -25.51 -12.97
CA GLU A 141 18.99 -24.11 -13.33
C GLU A 141 17.68 -23.90 -14.07
N SER A 142 17.41 -24.70 -15.11
CA SER A 142 16.13 -24.69 -15.83
C SER A 142 14.95 -24.98 -14.89
N GLY A 143 15.07 -25.99 -14.03
CA GLY A 143 14.04 -26.31 -13.04
C GLY A 143 13.78 -25.16 -12.06
N THR A 144 14.84 -24.48 -11.64
CA THR A 144 14.76 -23.30 -10.76
C THR A 144 14.11 -22.11 -11.47
N GLY A 145 14.46 -21.87 -12.74
CA GLY A 145 13.84 -20.83 -13.57
C GLY A 145 12.35 -21.05 -13.77
N PHE A 146 11.92 -22.29 -14.08
CA PHE A 146 10.51 -22.65 -14.15
C PHE A 146 9.78 -22.46 -12.82
N ALA A 147 10.36 -22.92 -11.71
CA ALA A 147 9.77 -22.73 -10.38
C ALA A 147 9.63 -21.24 -10.02
N PHE A 148 10.64 -20.43 -10.34
CA PHE A 148 10.61 -18.98 -10.16
C PHE A 148 9.48 -18.34 -10.98
N LEU A 149 9.35 -18.69 -12.26
CA LEU A 149 8.27 -18.17 -13.11
C LEU A 149 6.89 -18.58 -12.59
N ALA A 150 6.70 -19.86 -12.23
CA ALA A 150 5.46 -20.35 -11.65
C ALA A 150 5.07 -19.59 -10.36
N LEU A 151 6.06 -19.29 -9.52
CA LEU A 151 5.88 -18.54 -8.29
C LEU A 151 5.45 -17.08 -8.57
N VAL A 152 6.09 -16.42 -9.55
CA VAL A 152 5.71 -15.06 -9.98
C VAL A 152 4.29 -15.03 -10.54
N ILE A 153 3.93 -16.02 -11.37
CA ILE A 153 2.59 -16.16 -11.94
C ILE A 153 1.55 -16.37 -10.83
N GLY A 154 1.88 -17.09 -9.75
CA GLY A 154 0.98 -17.25 -8.60
C GLY A 154 0.90 -16.00 -7.70
N TYR A 155 2.00 -15.29 -7.53
CA TYR A 155 2.10 -14.15 -6.61
C TYR A 155 1.39 -12.89 -7.13
N LEU A 156 1.59 -12.53 -8.40
CA LEU A 156 1.04 -11.28 -8.94
C LEU A 156 -0.50 -11.22 -8.89
N PRO A 157 -1.26 -12.28 -9.25
CA PRO A 157 -2.70 -12.29 -9.10
C PRO A 157 -3.15 -12.19 -7.65
N ALA A 158 -2.49 -12.89 -6.72
CA ALA A 158 -2.81 -12.82 -5.29
C ALA A 158 -2.60 -11.40 -4.74
N LEU A 159 -1.50 -10.75 -5.14
CA LEU A 159 -1.22 -9.36 -4.79
C LEU A 159 -2.28 -8.41 -5.35
N ASN A 160 -2.62 -8.54 -6.63
CA ASN A 160 -3.61 -7.70 -7.30
C ASN A 160 -5.01 -7.89 -6.71
N GLN A 161 -5.39 -9.10 -6.33
CA GLN A 161 -6.67 -9.36 -5.67
C GLN A 161 -6.73 -8.69 -4.31
N THR A 162 -5.66 -8.75 -3.52
CA THR A 162 -5.57 -8.08 -2.22
C THR A 162 -5.66 -6.56 -2.38
N PHE A 163 -4.99 -6.00 -3.38
CA PHE A 163 -5.09 -4.59 -3.73
C PHE A 163 -6.51 -4.19 -4.17
N ALA A 164 -7.15 -4.97 -5.04
CA ALA A 164 -8.50 -4.69 -5.52
C ALA A 164 -9.52 -4.71 -4.37
N ASN A 165 -9.46 -5.73 -3.50
CA ASN A 165 -10.33 -5.85 -2.33
C ASN A 165 -10.19 -4.63 -1.39
N ARG A 166 -8.95 -4.13 -1.19
CA ARG A 166 -8.69 -2.91 -0.42
C ARG A 166 -9.38 -1.69 -1.05
N GLU A 167 -9.21 -1.49 -2.35
CA GLU A 167 -9.70 -0.31 -3.06
C GLU A 167 -11.23 -0.26 -3.22
N VAL A 168 -11.90 -1.42 -3.27
CA VAL A 168 -13.37 -1.48 -3.30
C VAL A 168 -13.97 -0.79 -2.08
N SER A 169 -13.51 -1.15 -0.86
CA SER A 169 -14.05 -0.54 0.38
C SER A 169 -13.69 0.94 0.53
N ILE A 170 -12.51 1.35 0.06
CA ILE A 170 -12.11 2.76 0.05
C ILE A 170 -13.01 3.56 -0.90
N SER A 171 -13.28 3.03 -2.10
CA SER A 171 -14.15 3.69 -3.07
C SER A 171 -15.60 3.79 -2.57
N LEU A 172 -16.09 2.75 -1.89
CA LEU A 172 -17.38 2.72 -1.20
C LEU A 172 -17.49 3.77 -0.08
N LEU A 173 -16.36 4.20 0.49
CA LEU A 173 -16.35 5.22 1.53
C LEU A 173 -16.69 6.62 0.99
N ASP A 174 -16.50 6.88 -0.31
CA ASP A 174 -16.77 8.18 -0.94
C ASP A 174 -18.20 8.66 -0.67
N ALA A 175 -19.18 7.83 -1.03
CA ALA A 175 -20.59 8.12 -0.84
C ALA A 175 -21.01 8.13 0.64
N ARG A 176 -20.17 7.63 1.55
CA ARG A 176 -20.50 7.49 2.98
C ARG A 176 -19.84 8.54 3.86
N ALA A 177 -18.67 9.07 3.48
CA ALA A 177 -17.86 9.97 4.30
C ALA A 177 -17.19 11.12 3.50
N GLY A 178 -17.45 11.21 2.20
CA GLY A 178 -16.91 12.24 1.31
C GLY A 178 -15.52 11.94 0.75
N SER A 179 -15.02 12.86 -0.09
CA SER A 179 -13.67 12.83 -0.69
C SER A 179 -12.89 14.13 -0.46
N PRO A 180 -11.99 14.19 0.55
CA PRO A 180 -11.51 13.08 1.38
C PRO A 180 -12.51 12.62 2.45
N PRO A 181 -12.38 11.38 2.95
CA PRO A 181 -13.30 10.86 3.97
C PRO A 181 -13.10 11.58 5.31
N THR A 182 -14.19 12.02 5.93
CA THR A 182 -14.16 12.72 7.24
C THR A 182 -15.20 12.16 8.21
N ALA A 183 -14.91 12.26 9.50
CA ALA A 183 -15.84 11.82 10.55
C ALA A 183 -17.11 12.69 10.59
N SER A 184 -16.99 14.00 10.36
CA SER A 184 -18.15 14.89 10.28
C SER A 184 -19.13 14.45 9.20
N GLU A 185 -18.63 14.16 8.01
CA GLU A 185 -19.44 13.81 6.86
C GLU A 185 -20.03 12.41 7.00
N MET A 186 -19.28 11.48 7.60
CA MET A 186 -19.77 10.15 7.95
C MET A 186 -20.97 10.24 8.88
N LEU A 187 -20.84 10.94 10.00
CA LEU A 187 -21.95 11.11 10.94
C LEU A 187 -23.10 11.91 10.32
N ARG A 188 -22.81 12.96 9.56
CA ARG A 188 -23.82 13.78 8.86
C ARG A 188 -24.69 12.93 7.92
N ARG A 189 -24.09 12.06 7.10
CA ARG A 189 -24.83 11.20 6.16
C ARG A 189 -25.65 10.11 6.85
N HIS A 190 -25.25 9.71 8.04
CA HIS A 190 -25.92 8.68 8.84
C HIS A 190 -26.84 9.24 9.94
N GLY A 191 -27.05 10.57 10.00
CA GLY A 191 -27.86 11.24 11.04
C GLY A 191 -29.39 11.12 10.92
N HIS A 192 -29.91 10.22 10.08
CA HIS A 192 -31.37 10.01 9.91
C HIS A 192 -31.87 8.81 10.74
N GLU A 193 -33.19 8.63 10.89
CA GLU A 193 -33.79 7.64 11.82
C GLU A 193 -33.27 6.20 11.67
N ARG A 194 -32.98 5.74 10.45
CA ARG A 194 -32.39 4.41 10.17
C ARG A 194 -30.89 4.44 9.93
N GLY A 195 -30.28 5.63 9.96
CA GLY A 195 -28.88 5.84 9.59
C GLY A 195 -27.90 5.31 10.63
N MET A 196 -28.28 5.29 11.91
CA MET A 196 -27.44 4.71 12.97
C MET A 196 -27.27 3.20 12.82
N GLU A 197 -28.29 2.48 12.37
CA GLU A 197 -28.15 1.05 12.09
C GLU A 197 -27.27 0.78 10.87
N ALA A 198 -27.39 1.60 9.82
CA ALA A 198 -26.49 1.56 8.68
C ALA A 198 -25.03 1.90 9.07
N LEU A 199 -24.84 2.85 9.99
CA LEU A 199 -23.53 3.18 10.54
C LEU A 199 -22.96 2.03 11.36
N ARG A 200 -23.78 1.37 12.20
CA ARG A 200 -23.38 0.17 12.94
C ARG A 200 -22.90 -0.93 11.99
N GLN A 201 -23.66 -1.20 10.93
CA GLN A 201 -23.26 -2.18 9.91
C GLN A 201 -21.97 -1.75 9.20
N LEU A 202 -21.85 -0.48 8.83
CA LEU A 202 -20.62 0.05 8.24
C LEU A 202 -19.41 -0.17 9.15
N LEU A 203 -19.53 0.15 10.43
CA LEU A 203 -18.45 -0.06 11.40
C LEU A 203 -18.08 -1.55 11.54
N HIS A 204 -19.05 -2.45 11.49
CA HIS A 204 -18.79 -3.90 11.46
C HIS A 204 -18.03 -4.33 10.20
N GLU A 205 -18.42 -3.82 9.03
CA GLU A 205 -17.70 -4.05 7.77
C GLU A 205 -16.26 -3.51 7.85
N TRP A 206 -16.05 -2.35 8.48
CA TRP A 206 -14.73 -1.75 8.67
C TRP A 206 -13.89 -2.42 9.76
N GLU A 207 -14.50 -3.06 10.75
CA GLU A 207 -13.79 -3.93 11.69
C GLU A 207 -13.15 -5.09 10.94
N ARG A 208 -13.97 -5.81 10.15
CA ARG A 208 -13.51 -6.91 9.31
C ARG A 208 -12.49 -6.46 8.28
N TRP A 209 -12.77 -5.37 7.57
CA TRP A 209 -11.85 -4.82 6.58
C TRP A 209 -10.52 -4.42 7.23
N SER A 210 -10.50 -3.86 8.44
CA SER A 210 -9.26 -3.49 9.13
C SER A 210 -8.41 -4.72 9.46
N ALA A 211 -9.04 -5.85 9.82
CA ALA A 211 -8.36 -7.12 10.05
C ALA A 211 -7.78 -7.70 8.74
N GLU A 212 -8.59 -7.77 7.68
CA GLU A 212 -8.18 -8.25 6.36
C GLU A 212 -7.09 -7.36 5.75
N PHE A 213 -7.20 -6.05 5.92
CA PHE A 213 -6.23 -5.06 5.51
C PHE A 213 -4.89 -5.26 6.23
N LEU A 214 -4.90 -5.42 7.56
CA LEU A 214 -3.69 -5.70 8.33
C LEU A 214 -3.04 -6.98 7.85
N GLU A 215 -3.78 -8.09 7.78
CA GLU A 215 -3.24 -9.39 7.35
C GLU A 215 -2.67 -9.33 5.93
N GLY A 216 -3.36 -8.64 5.02
CA GLY A 216 -2.91 -8.41 3.66
C GLY A 216 -1.60 -7.60 3.60
N HIS A 217 -1.43 -6.56 4.43
CA HIS A 217 -0.21 -5.74 4.45
C HIS A 217 0.92 -6.38 5.26
N LEU A 218 0.61 -7.27 6.21
CA LEU A 218 1.62 -8.11 6.85
C LEU A 218 2.19 -9.11 5.85
N SER A 219 1.31 -9.79 5.10
CA SER A 219 1.66 -10.77 4.07
C SER A 219 2.38 -10.12 2.88
N TYR A 220 1.84 -9.00 2.39
CA TYR A 220 2.34 -8.26 1.23
C TYR A 220 2.66 -6.78 1.57
N PRO A 221 3.74 -6.47 2.30
CA PRO A 221 4.08 -5.10 2.69
C PRO A 221 4.28 -4.14 1.52
N VAL A 222 4.55 -4.66 0.32
CA VAL A 222 4.64 -3.86 -0.90
C VAL A 222 3.34 -3.09 -1.17
N LEU A 223 2.17 -3.61 -0.78
CA LEU A 223 0.87 -2.98 -1.00
C LEU A 223 0.76 -1.58 -0.39
N ALA A 224 1.48 -1.30 0.69
CA ALA A 224 1.47 0.03 1.30
C ALA A 224 2.03 1.13 0.37
N TYR A 225 2.88 0.74 -0.58
CA TYR A 225 3.45 1.64 -1.59
C TYR A 225 2.55 1.83 -2.82
N PHE A 226 1.53 0.98 -3.00
CA PHE A 226 0.52 1.17 -4.04
C PHE A 226 -0.45 2.25 -3.58
N ARG A 227 -0.44 3.39 -4.28
CA ARG A 227 -1.39 4.50 -4.05
C ARG A 227 -2.81 4.07 -4.42
N SER A 228 -3.79 4.65 -3.74
CA SER A 228 -5.20 4.46 -4.07
C SER A 228 -5.53 5.13 -5.39
N GLN A 229 -6.57 4.64 -6.08
CA GLN A 229 -6.84 5.05 -7.47
C GLN A 229 -7.36 6.48 -7.61
N HIS A 230 -7.90 7.07 -6.54
CA HIS A 230 -8.45 8.42 -6.55
C HIS A 230 -7.58 9.37 -5.70
N ASP A 231 -7.19 10.52 -6.27
CA ASP A 231 -6.23 11.47 -5.67
C ASP A 231 -6.61 11.98 -4.26
N ASN A 232 -7.90 11.93 -3.92
CA ASN A 232 -8.43 12.40 -2.64
C ASN A 232 -8.75 11.28 -1.65
N GLN A 233 -8.45 10.04 -2.01
CA GLN A 233 -8.68 8.88 -1.17
C GLN A 233 -7.36 8.17 -0.92
N SER A 234 -7.20 7.63 0.27
CA SER A 234 -6.08 6.77 0.59
C SER A 234 -6.49 5.77 1.64
N TRP A 235 -5.87 4.60 1.63
CA TRP A 235 -6.08 3.59 2.67
C TRP A 235 -5.86 4.17 4.08
N LEU A 236 -4.86 5.05 4.24
CA LEU A 236 -4.55 5.68 5.51
C LEU A 236 -5.61 6.71 5.89
N GLY A 237 -6.07 7.52 4.94
CA GLY A 237 -7.15 8.47 5.16
C GLY A 237 -8.46 7.79 5.52
N ALA A 238 -8.80 6.69 4.85
CA ALA A 238 -9.97 5.89 5.15
C ALA A 238 -9.93 5.33 6.59
N LEU A 239 -8.83 4.65 6.98
CA LEU A 239 -8.63 4.18 8.35
C LEU A 239 -8.71 5.30 9.38
N THR A 240 -8.13 6.46 9.06
CA THR A 240 -8.16 7.62 9.96
C THR A 240 -9.58 8.13 10.15
N ALA A 241 -10.37 8.24 9.08
CA ALA A 241 -11.76 8.67 9.16
C ALA A 241 -12.62 7.70 9.99
N ILE A 242 -12.40 6.39 9.85
CA ILE A 242 -13.07 5.38 10.69
C ILE A 242 -12.67 5.52 12.15
N LEU A 243 -11.37 5.66 12.44
CA LEU A 243 -10.87 5.86 13.80
C LEU A 243 -11.43 7.12 14.45
N ASP A 244 -11.47 8.22 13.69
CA ASP A 244 -12.04 9.50 14.12
C ASP A 244 -13.55 9.34 14.42
N THR A 245 -14.31 8.69 13.54
CA THR A 245 -15.74 8.40 13.76
C THR A 245 -15.95 7.54 15.00
N CYS A 246 -15.21 6.43 15.14
CA CYS A 246 -15.32 5.59 16.33
C CYS A 246 -14.97 6.37 17.60
N ALA A 247 -13.95 7.22 17.57
CA ALA A 247 -13.55 8.02 18.72
C ALA A 247 -14.65 9.00 19.16
N LEU A 248 -15.38 9.61 18.22
CA LEU A 248 -16.54 10.46 18.53
C LEU A 248 -17.70 9.66 19.11
N LEU A 249 -18.00 8.50 18.52
CA LEU A 249 -19.09 7.64 18.99
C LEU A 249 -18.84 7.17 20.42
N ILE A 250 -17.63 6.65 20.70
CA ILE A 250 -17.23 6.18 22.03
C ILE A 250 -17.21 7.33 23.05
N ALA A 251 -16.75 8.53 22.66
CA ALA A 251 -16.64 9.65 23.59
C ALA A 251 -18.00 10.32 23.86
N GLY A 252 -18.89 10.40 22.87
CA GLY A 252 -19.95 11.40 22.87
C GLY A 252 -21.32 10.97 22.35
N VAL A 253 -21.53 9.74 21.88
CA VAL A 253 -22.85 9.32 21.34
C VAL A 253 -23.39 8.12 22.12
N GLU A 254 -24.45 8.32 22.90
CA GLU A 254 -25.23 7.20 23.47
C GLU A 254 -26.01 6.50 22.36
N GLY A 255 -25.92 5.18 22.29
CA GLY A 255 -26.80 4.41 21.42
C GLY A 255 -26.25 3.09 20.94
N THR A 256 -26.93 2.54 19.93
CA THR A 256 -26.74 1.18 19.39
C THR A 256 -25.38 0.93 18.73
N CYS A 257 -24.60 1.99 18.46
CA CYS A 257 -23.30 1.88 17.78
C CYS A 257 -22.10 1.78 18.72
N GLU A 258 -22.23 2.13 20.01
CA GLU A 258 -21.08 2.28 20.93
C GLU A 258 -20.20 1.02 20.97
N ARG A 259 -20.81 -0.14 21.22
CA ARG A 259 -20.07 -1.40 21.29
C ARG A 259 -19.36 -1.75 19.99
N GLN A 260 -20.01 -1.53 18.86
CA GLN A 260 -19.41 -1.80 17.55
C GLN A 260 -18.27 -0.81 17.27
N ALA A 261 -18.43 0.46 17.63
CA ALA A 261 -17.39 1.47 17.51
C ALA A 261 -16.13 1.11 18.32
N GLU A 262 -16.28 0.57 19.54
CA GLU A 262 -15.16 0.07 20.35
C GLU A 262 -14.38 -1.05 19.66
N LEU A 263 -15.09 -2.05 19.11
CA LEU A 263 -14.47 -3.18 18.41
C LEU A 263 -13.75 -2.71 17.13
N THR A 264 -14.42 -1.91 16.32
CA THR A 264 -13.85 -1.33 15.10
C THR A 264 -12.66 -0.43 15.42
N PHE A 265 -12.73 0.39 16.48
CA PHE A 265 -11.62 1.23 16.93
C PHE A 265 -10.42 0.39 17.35
N ALA A 266 -10.64 -0.67 18.14
CA ALA A 266 -9.57 -1.55 18.59
C ALA A 266 -8.83 -2.19 17.41
N MET A 267 -9.57 -2.71 16.42
CA MET A 267 -8.98 -3.35 15.24
C MET A 267 -8.32 -2.35 14.29
N ALA A 268 -8.95 -1.22 13.99
CA ALA A 268 -8.36 -0.19 13.12
C ALA A 268 -7.10 0.42 13.76
N ARG A 269 -7.10 0.63 15.08
CA ARG A 269 -5.92 1.11 15.82
C ARG A 269 -4.80 0.08 15.74
N HIS A 270 -5.11 -1.19 15.96
CA HIS A 270 -4.15 -2.28 15.87
C HIS A 270 -3.50 -2.30 14.47
N ALA A 271 -4.28 -2.15 13.40
CA ALA A 271 -3.77 -2.08 12.03
C ALA A 271 -2.76 -0.93 11.83
N VAL A 272 -3.08 0.28 12.28
CA VAL A 272 -2.21 1.46 12.13
C VAL A 272 -0.92 1.34 12.97
N VAL A 273 -1.03 0.82 14.19
CA VAL A 273 0.13 0.62 15.09
C VAL A 273 1.08 -0.43 14.53
N ASP A 274 0.56 -1.58 14.10
CA ASP A 274 1.39 -2.67 13.57
C ASP A 274 2.07 -2.27 12.26
N LEU A 275 1.38 -1.55 11.38
CA LEU A 275 2.03 -1.02 10.18
C LEU A 275 3.15 -0.04 10.51
N SER A 276 2.99 0.78 11.55
CA SER A 276 4.06 1.66 12.00
C SER A 276 5.29 0.87 12.46
N LEU A 277 5.11 -0.28 13.11
CA LEU A 277 6.19 -1.20 13.48
C LEU A 277 6.84 -1.85 12.25
N VAL A 278 6.03 -2.31 11.29
CA VAL A 278 6.47 -2.94 10.03
C VAL A 278 7.28 -1.96 9.18
N PHE A 279 6.89 -0.68 9.11
CA PHE A 279 7.63 0.34 8.36
C PHE A 279 8.71 1.04 9.19
N GLY A 280 8.72 0.82 10.52
CA GLY A 280 9.73 1.39 11.41
C GLY A 280 9.57 2.90 11.57
N THR A 281 8.33 3.37 11.50
CA THR A 281 7.99 4.78 11.66
C THR A 281 7.71 5.07 13.13
N GLN A 282 8.53 5.91 13.74
CA GLN A 282 8.32 6.32 15.12
C GLN A 282 7.09 7.22 15.23
N PRO A 283 6.22 7.03 16.25
CA PRO A 283 5.07 7.89 16.49
C PRO A 283 5.49 9.35 16.59
N ARG A 284 4.76 10.24 15.94
CA ARG A 284 5.05 11.68 15.94
C ARG A 284 3.82 12.45 16.32
N GLU A 285 3.94 13.23 17.39
CA GLU A 285 2.96 14.28 17.64
C GLU A 285 2.90 15.24 16.46
N HIS A 286 1.68 15.61 16.09
CA HIS A 286 1.45 16.64 15.10
C HIS A 286 0.98 17.92 15.78
N LYS A 287 1.67 19.02 15.48
CA LYS A 287 1.32 20.36 15.94
C LYS A 287 1.09 21.23 14.69
N PRO A 288 -0.07 21.91 14.57
CA PRO A 288 -1.19 21.95 15.52
C PRO A 288 -2.00 20.65 15.57
N ALA A 289 -2.78 20.46 16.65
CA ALA A 289 -3.70 19.32 16.78
C ALA A 289 -4.72 19.31 15.64
N ARG A 290 -5.04 18.12 15.09
CA ARG A 290 -6.01 17.98 13.98
C ARG A 290 -7.40 18.52 14.33
N LEU A 291 -7.83 18.29 15.58
CA LEU A 291 -9.07 18.79 16.15
C LEU A 291 -8.74 19.67 17.35
N SER A 292 -8.81 20.99 17.15
CA SER A 292 -8.71 22.00 18.21
C SER A 292 -10.05 22.14 18.94
N THR A 293 -10.07 22.85 20.07
CA THR A 293 -11.30 23.10 20.82
C THR A 293 -12.33 23.88 20.00
N GLU A 294 -11.88 24.83 19.17
CA GLU A 294 -12.76 25.59 18.27
C GLU A 294 -13.39 24.68 17.21
N LYS A 295 -12.59 23.80 16.59
CA LYS A 295 -13.10 22.83 15.62
C LYS A 295 -14.02 21.80 16.25
N LEU A 296 -13.79 21.42 17.50
CA LEU A 296 -14.71 20.52 18.19
C LEU A 296 -16.07 21.19 18.42
N ALA A 297 -16.08 22.47 18.79
CA ALA A 297 -17.32 23.24 18.93
C ALA A 297 -18.06 23.37 17.58
N GLU A 298 -17.35 23.65 16.50
CA GLU A 298 -17.87 23.67 15.13
C GLU A 298 -18.48 22.31 14.73
N LEU A 299 -17.75 21.23 14.97
CA LEU A 299 -18.22 19.86 14.69
C LEU A 299 -19.50 19.52 15.47
N ARG A 300 -19.58 19.91 16.74
CA ARG A 300 -20.78 19.72 17.57
C ARG A 300 -21.97 20.48 16.99
N ALA A 301 -21.78 21.73 16.58
CA ALA A 301 -22.84 22.53 15.96
C ALA A 301 -23.36 21.89 14.68
N LEU A 302 -22.46 21.47 13.78
CA LEU A 302 -22.82 20.81 12.51
C LEU A 302 -23.63 19.52 12.71
N LEU A 303 -23.31 18.73 13.73
CA LEU A 303 -24.00 17.49 14.02
C LEU A 303 -25.36 17.73 14.71
N ALA A 304 -25.43 18.75 15.58
CA ALA A 304 -26.68 19.13 16.26
C ALA A 304 -27.75 19.61 15.28
N GLU A 305 -27.39 20.35 14.22
CA GLU A 305 -28.30 20.77 13.14
C GLU A 305 -29.02 19.60 12.45
N ARG A 306 -28.44 18.39 12.53
CA ARG A 306 -28.96 17.17 11.88
C ARG A 306 -29.50 16.16 12.87
N GLY A 307 -29.72 16.56 14.13
CA GLY A 307 -30.34 15.72 15.15
C GLY A 307 -29.37 14.77 15.88
N LEU A 308 -28.07 14.78 15.55
CA LEU A 308 -27.05 14.04 16.26
C LEU A 308 -26.47 14.88 17.40
N LYS A 309 -26.92 14.61 18.63
CA LYS A 309 -26.42 15.29 19.84
C LYS A 309 -25.21 14.56 20.39
N LEU A 310 -24.03 15.15 20.20
CA LEU A 310 -22.83 14.77 20.93
C LEU A 310 -22.93 15.28 22.37
N ARG A 311 -22.59 14.43 23.35
CA ARG A 311 -22.44 14.85 24.74
C ARG A 311 -21.40 15.98 24.83
N ASP A 312 -21.72 16.96 25.66
CA ASP A 312 -20.83 18.07 25.96
C ASP A 312 -20.24 17.93 27.37
N GLY A 313 -19.10 18.59 27.60
CA GLY A 313 -18.41 18.63 28.87
C GLY A 313 -16.95 18.17 28.82
N LYS A 314 -16.16 18.65 29.78
CA LYS A 314 -14.73 18.39 29.88
C LYS A 314 -14.37 16.90 29.88
N ALA A 315 -15.22 16.05 30.47
CA ALA A 315 -15.00 14.61 30.51
C ALA A 315 -15.02 13.96 29.10
N VAL A 316 -15.93 14.39 28.23
CA VAL A 316 -16.03 13.91 26.84
C VAL A 316 -14.82 14.37 26.03
N GLU A 317 -14.42 15.63 26.20
CA GLU A 317 -13.25 16.20 25.51
C GLU A 317 -11.95 15.51 25.93
N GLN A 318 -11.81 15.23 27.23
CA GLN A 318 -10.70 14.47 27.76
C GLN A 318 -10.69 13.04 27.20
N LYS A 319 -11.84 12.36 27.20
CA LYS A 319 -11.96 11.01 26.65
C LYS A 319 -11.61 10.95 25.16
N LEU A 320 -12.09 11.93 24.38
CA LEU A 320 -11.77 12.05 22.97
C LEU A 320 -10.26 12.29 22.74
N THR A 321 -9.64 13.11 23.59
CA THR A 321 -8.19 13.35 23.56
C THR A 321 -7.40 12.08 23.87
N GLU A 322 -7.82 11.32 24.88
CA GLU A 322 -7.21 10.03 25.25
C GLU A 322 -7.33 8.98 24.13
N LEU A 323 -8.46 8.94 23.43
CA LEU A 323 -8.65 8.05 22.27
C LEU A 323 -7.74 8.47 21.12
N ARG A 324 -7.69 9.76 20.79
CA ARG A 324 -6.86 10.31 19.71
C ARG A 324 -5.38 10.07 19.92
N TRP A 325 -4.91 10.16 21.17
CA TRP A 325 -3.51 9.87 21.52
C TRP A 325 -3.09 8.44 21.15
N GLN A 326 -4.03 7.50 21.11
CA GLN A 326 -3.74 6.10 20.84
C GLN A 326 -3.48 5.79 19.36
N TYR A 327 -3.88 6.66 18.42
CA TYR A 327 -3.74 6.41 16.98
C TYR A 327 -3.16 7.58 16.17
N GLU A 328 -3.45 8.85 16.49
CA GLU A 328 -3.02 9.99 15.68
C GLU A 328 -1.49 10.05 15.50
N PRO A 329 -0.65 9.81 16.53
CA PRO A 329 0.80 9.85 16.36
C PRO A 329 1.34 8.82 15.35
N TYR A 330 0.69 7.66 15.26
CA TYR A 330 1.03 6.59 14.32
C TYR A 330 0.56 6.93 12.90
N VAL A 331 -0.68 7.44 12.77
CA VAL A 331 -1.22 7.94 11.50
C VAL A 331 -0.30 9.01 10.91
N HIS A 332 0.13 9.99 11.70
CA HIS A 332 1.01 11.07 11.23
C HIS A 332 2.40 10.56 10.84
N ALA A 333 2.94 9.58 11.55
CA ALA A 333 4.21 8.95 11.21
C ALA A 333 4.13 8.24 9.85
N LEU A 334 3.08 7.45 9.63
CA LEU A 334 2.82 6.77 8.35
C LEU A 334 2.55 7.76 7.22
N ALA A 335 1.73 8.78 7.46
CA ALA A 335 1.42 9.83 6.48
C ALA A 335 2.68 10.57 6.03
N SER A 336 3.56 10.91 6.97
CA SER A 336 4.86 11.53 6.67
C SER A 336 5.77 10.59 5.88
N TYR A 337 5.78 9.30 6.21
CA TYR A 337 6.62 8.30 5.54
C TYR A 337 6.16 8.04 4.11
N PHE A 338 4.86 7.82 3.92
CA PHE A 338 4.27 7.52 2.63
C PHE A 338 4.01 8.75 1.78
N ARG A 339 4.05 9.97 2.35
CA ARG A 339 3.63 11.22 1.69
C ARG A 339 2.16 11.19 1.28
N VAL A 340 1.32 10.84 2.24
CA VAL A 340 -0.15 10.80 2.11
C VAL A 340 -0.73 11.90 2.99
N ALA A 341 -1.77 12.60 2.53
CA ALA A 341 -2.47 13.58 3.35
C ALA A 341 -3.38 12.88 4.38
N VAL A 342 -3.36 13.36 5.62
CA VAL A 342 -4.30 12.92 6.66
C VAL A 342 -5.58 13.75 6.51
N PRO A 343 -6.77 13.14 6.48
CA PRO A 343 -8.01 13.89 6.33
C PRO A 343 -8.25 14.83 7.54
N PRO A 344 -8.96 15.94 7.34
CA PRO A 344 -9.48 16.73 8.46
C PRO A 344 -10.64 16.01 9.16
N TRP A 345 -11.00 16.47 10.35
CA TRP A 345 -12.18 15.99 11.07
C TRP A 345 -13.49 16.51 10.45
N ILE A 346 -13.44 17.74 9.94
CA ILE A 346 -14.56 18.45 9.31
C ILE A 346 -14.29 18.53 7.82
N ALA A 347 -15.26 18.11 7.01
CA ALA A 347 -15.23 18.32 5.57
C ALA A 347 -15.18 19.82 5.25
N ALA A 348 -14.44 20.18 4.19
CA ALA A 348 -14.45 21.56 3.69
C ALA A 348 -15.78 21.83 2.97
N ASP A 349 -16.37 23.01 3.21
CA ASP A 349 -17.62 23.40 2.57
C ASP A 349 -17.53 23.33 1.04
N ASN A 350 -18.62 22.85 0.43
CA ASN A 350 -18.86 22.86 -1.01
C ASN A 350 -17.93 21.97 -1.88
N ARG A 351 -17.26 20.98 -1.29
CA ARG A 351 -16.45 20.02 -2.05
C ARG A 351 -17.33 18.88 -2.56
N LEU A 352 -17.49 18.80 -3.87
CA LEU A 352 -18.18 17.69 -4.54
C LEU A 352 -17.43 16.37 -4.29
N ASP A 353 -18.18 15.30 -4.05
CA ASP A 353 -17.62 13.95 -3.97
C ASP A 353 -17.08 13.50 -5.33
N ASN A 354 -16.18 12.52 -5.36
CA ASN A 354 -15.63 12.04 -6.63
C ASN A 354 -16.73 11.44 -7.52
N TRP A 355 -17.71 10.74 -6.94
CA TRP A 355 -18.85 10.20 -7.69
C TRP A 355 -19.76 11.28 -8.32
N GLN A 356 -19.74 12.51 -7.80
CA GLN A 356 -20.52 13.64 -8.33
C GLN A 356 -19.81 14.40 -9.45
N VAL A 357 -18.56 14.05 -9.76
CA VAL A 357 -17.74 14.79 -10.73
C VAL A 357 -17.32 13.86 -11.86
N SER A 358 -18.00 13.93 -13.01
CA SER A 358 -17.48 13.31 -14.23
C SER A 358 -16.52 14.23 -14.99
N VAL A 359 -15.56 13.65 -15.70
CA VAL A 359 -14.68 14.39 -16.63
C VAL A 359 -15.49 15.05 -17.76
N TRP A 360 -16.67 14.50 -18.06
CA TRP A 360 -17.58 14.99 -19.08
C TRP A 360 -18.41 16.19 -18.60
N GLU A 361 -18.80 16.26 -17.32
CA GLU A 361 -19.50 17.41 -16.72
C GLU A 361 -18.59 18.63 -16.53
N ARG A 362 -17.29 18.43 -16.26
CA ARG A 362 -16.33 19.54 -16.24
C ARG A 362 -16.19 20.25 -17.60
N ARG A 363 -16.45 19.55 -18.71
CA ARG A 363 -16.44 20.12 -20.06
C ARG A 363 -17.75 20.85 -20.40
N SER A 364 -18.91 20.40 -19.91
CA SER A 364 -20.16 21.12 -20.12
C SER A 364 -20.24 22.43 -19.33
N ALA A 365 -19.64 22.50 -18.14
CA ALA A 365 -19.51 23.76 -17.39
C ALA A 365 -18.61 24.80 -18.10
N SER A 366 -17.70 24.36 -18.98
CA SER A 366 -16.88 25.26 -19.83
C SER A 366 -17.55 25.70 -21.13
N ARG A 367 -18.79 25.24 -21.39
CA ARG A 367 -19.65 25.76 -22.45
C ARG A 367 -20.81 26.48 -21.79
N THR A 368 -20.56 27.68 -21.30
CA THR A 368 -21.64 28.62 -21.02
C THR A 368 -22.46 28.78 -22.31
N PRO A 369 -23.79 28.58 -22.30
CA PRO A 369 -24.62 29.12 -23.36
C PRO A 369 -24.51 30.63 -23.23
N THR A 370 -24.06 31.30 -24.29
CA THR A 370 -24.27 32.74 -24.45
C THR A 370 -25.74 33.04 -24.22
N GLU A 371 -26.03 33.83 -23.19
CA GLU A 371 -27.30 34.52 -23.02
C GLU A 371 -27.64 35.25 -24.33
N GLY A 372 -28.85 35.04 -24.83
CA GLY A 372 -29.36 35.80 -25.97
C GLY A 372 -30.45 35.08 -26.75
N ALA A 373 -31.67 35.05 -26.22
CA ALA A 373 -32.90 35.42 -26.95
C ALA A 373 -34.12 35.14 -26.07
N SER A 374 -34.57 36.20 -25.40
CA SER A 374 -35.99 36.43 -25.12
C SER A 374 -36.81 36.32 -26.41
N GLY A 375 -37.90 35.55 -26.40
CA GLY A 375 -38.83 35.51 -27.54
C GLY A 375 -39.89 34.42 -27.41
N GLU A 376 -40.99 34.79 -26.75
CA GLU A 376 -42.40 34.44 -27.01
C GLU A 376 -42.83 33.04 -27.51
N HIS A 377 -43.91 32.58 -26.86
CA HIS A 377 -45.08 31.84 -27.36
C HIS A 377 -45.30 30.38 -26.91
N PHE A 378 -46.41 30.29 -26.13
CA PHE A 378 -47.31 29.17 -25.79
C PHE A 378 -46.82 28.01 -24.93
#